data_AF-A0A7V2ANV5-F1
#
_entry.id   AF-A0A7V2ANV5-F1
#
_cell.length_a   1.000
_cell.length_b   1.000
_cell.length_c   1.000
_cell.angle_alpha   90.00
_cell.angle_beta   90.00
_cell.angle_gamma   90.00
#
_symmetry.space_group_name_H-M   'P 1'
#
loop_
_entity.id
_entity.type
_entity.pdbx_description
1 polymer ?
#
loop_
_entity_poly.entity_id
_entity_poly.type
_entity_poly.pdbx_seq_one_letter_code
_entity_poly.pdbx_strand_id
1 'polypeptide(L)'
;MLYLKKALLKTSFTVSAILAGICLFGFLFSIGINSTLLTPGYHSRLFQKNKVYSKAHNTVNTALENFIASTRKHSPQSYKQHISVFNVLKNAATPEMVKANLESFREETFLYLSGKRAFLPDIYLNINIDGISREKSSISGNTPEQVLAGIDKINLGTVLTYVNRSDIIDYFEFSKLLYFSFSHLPVFSLLVIALMFLCCLALSEKAVQICTWAGWAFISCGIVGISAGITLTVYSHSVLPGNVYPMSMSIPIETETLVSYARDCITTLQLLSAIFGIILTALGITLFFIGYRVKRKAHDENKSRTGAAAGLSKYRRVIKYTSISLFALITLIFSGLKLHSVQSEYVENGFTEVMSKIMGTNMTTQVVSAKDATIYTLQVSVVDNSSNVSIPNVKLNLKGKSDTENKE
;
A
#
# COMPACT_ATOMS: atom_id res chain seq x y z
N MET A 1 47.89 16.04 -11.95
CA MET A 1 47.18 15.82 -10.66
C MET A 1 46.06 16.84 -10.39
N LEU A 2 46.28 18.14 -10.57
CA LEU A 2 45.31 19.21 -10.23
C LEU A 2 44.02 19.22 -11.09
N TYR A 3 44.14 18.87 -12.38
CA TYR A 3 43.01 18.71 -13.29
C TYR A 3 42.11 17.52 -12.91
N LEU A 4 42.72 16.38 -12.55
CA LEU A 4 42.00 15.18 -12.12
C LEU A 4 41.17 15.44 -10.86
N LYS A 5 41.75 16.13 -9.87
CA LYS A 5 41.05 16.53 -8.63
C LYS A 5 39.85 17.43 -8.92
N LYS A 6 40.00 18.43 -9.79
CA LYS A 6 38.89 19.33 -10.19
C LYS A 6 37.79 18.61 -10.96
N ALA A 7 38.16 17.71 -11.86
CA ALA A 7 37.21 16.90 -12.61
C ALA A 7 36.40 15.99 -11.69
N LEU A 8 37.07 15.29 -10.76
CA LEU A 8 36.44 14.37 -9.82
C LEU A 8 35.48 15.07 -8.85
N LEU A 9 35.85 16.25 -8.35
CA LEU A 9 34.96 17.09 -7.53
C LEU A 9 33.72 17.56 -8.30
N LYS A 10 33.89 17.93 -9.58
CA LYS A 10 32.77 18.38 -10.41
C LYS A 10 31.83 17.23 -10.74
N THR A 11 32.36 16.04 -11.05
CA THR A 11 31.53 14.86 -11.33
C THR A 11 30.80 14.38 -10.07
N SER A 12 31.47 14.28 -8.92
CA SER A 12 30.82 13.88 -7.66
C SER A 12 29.68 14.84 -7.28
N PHE A 13 29.90 16.14 -7.50
CA PHE A 13 28.90 17.17 -7.27
C PHE A 13 27.67 17.02 -8.16
N THR A 14 27.86 16.84 -9.47
CA THR A 14 26.75 16.63 -10.42
C THR A 14 26.01 15.33 -10.12
N VAL A 15 26.72 14.23 -9.85
CA VAL A 15 26.11 12.94 -9.51
C VAL A 15 25.27 13.06 -8.24
N SER A 16 25.78 13.72 -7.20
CA SER A 16 25.01 13.94 -5.96
C SER A 16 23.74 14.76 -6.19
N ALA A 17 23.77 15.75 -7.09
CA ALA A 17 22.60 16.55 -7.44
C ALA A 17 21.56 15.73 -8.20
N ILE A 18 21.99 14.92 -9.18
CA ILE A 18 21.10 14.02 -9.94
C ILE A 18 20.44 13.02 -9.00
N LEU A 19 21.22 12.37 -8.12
CA LEU A 19 20.68 11.41 -7.17
C LEU A 19 19.69 12.07 -6.19
N ALA A 20 20.01 13.26 -5.68
CA ALA A 20 19.08 14.04 -4.86
C ALA A 20 17.80 14.40 -5.63
N GLY A 21 17.90 14.70 -6.93
CA GLY A 21 16.75 14.95 -7.80
C GLY A 21 15.86 13.72 -7.98
N ILE A 22 16.44 12.54 -8.18
CA ILE A 22 15.70 11.26 -8.25
C ILE A 22 14.99 10.97 -6.93
N CYS A 23 15.68 11.15 -5.80
CA CYS A 23 15.07 10.97 -4.48
C CYS A 23 13.98 12.02 -4.20
N LEU A 24 14.15 13.26 -4.66
CA LEU A 24 13.12 14.30 -4.53
C LEU A 24 11.86 13.93 -5.33
N PHE A 25 12.03 13.35 -6.51
CA PHE A 25 10.90 12.81 -7.27
C PHE A 25 10.21 11.70 -6.48
N GLY A 26 10.96 10.72 -5.96
CA GLY A 26 10.42 9.65 -5.13
C GLY A 26 9.64 10.16 -3.91
N PHE A 27 10.17 11.18 -3.23
CA PHE A 27 9.53 11.86 -2.10
C PHE A 27 8.17 12.48 -2.50
N LEU A 28 8.16 13.32 -3.54
CA LEU A 28 6.95 14.02 -3.98
C LEU A 28 5.90 13.08 -4.56
N PHE A 29 6.34 12.11 -5.38
CA PHE A 29 5.48 11.11 -6.00
C PHE A 29 4.80 10.23 -4.95
N SER A 30 5.56 9.79 -3.94
CA SER A 30 5.02 9.01 -2.83
C SER A 30 4.03 9.81 -1.97
N ILE A 31 4.31 11.08 -1.65
CA ILE A 31 3.34 11.94 -0.96
C ILE A 31 2.06 12.10 -1.78
N GLY A 32 2.20 12.29 -3.10
CA GLY A 32 1.08 12.32 -4.04
C GLY A 32 0.24 11.04 -3.98
N ILE A 33 0.87 9.87 -4.06
CA ILE A 33 0.21 8.57 -3.92
C ILE A 33 -0.51 8.45 -2.56
N ASN A 34 0.18 8.75 -1.47
CA ASN A 34 -0.33 8.62 -0.10
C ASN A 34 -1.53 9.54 0.17
N SER A 35 -1.56 10.73 -0.46
CA SER A 35 -2.66 11.68 -0.33
C SER A 35 -3.84 11.41 -1.28
N THR A 36 -3.66 10.54 -2.28
CA THR A 36 -4.68 10.25 -3.30
C THR A 36 -5.00 8.76 -3.34
N LEU A 37 -4.30 7.95 -4.14
CA LEU A 37 -4.60 6.53 -4.36
C LEU A 37 -4.57 5.69 -3.09
N LEU A 38 -3.77 6.04 -2.08
CA LEU A 38 -3.74 5.24 -0.84
C LEU A 38 -4.74 5.74 0.21
N THR A 39 -5.81 6.41 -0.23
CA THR A 39 -6.88 6.92 0.65
C THR A 39 -8.25 6.36 0.27
N PRO A 40 -9.07 5.93 1.25
CA PRO A 40 -10.41 5.42 0.99
C PRO A 40 -11.33 6.47 0.37
N GLY A 41 -11.18 7.75 0.76
CA GLY A 41 -11.98 8.85 0.25
C GLY A 41 -11.83 9.07 -1.25
N TYR A 42 -10.64 8.87 -1.80
CA TYR A 42 -10.40 8.96 -3.24
C TYR A 42 -11.15 7.86 -4.00
N HIS A 43 -11.06 6.61 -3.53
CA HIS A 43 -11.77 5.48 -4.14
C HIS A 43 -13.29 5.56 -3.99
N SER A 44 -13.81 6.18 -2.92
CA SER A 44 -15.23 6.48 -2.78
C SER A 44 -15.76 7.33 -3.94
N ARG A 45 -15.03 8.39 -4.29
CA ARG A 45 -15.38 9.27 -5.42
C ARG A 45 -15.29 8.54 -6.76
N LEU A 46 -14.28 7.69 -6.93
CA LEU A 46 -14.13 6.87 -8.15
C LEU A 46 -15.24 5.83 -8.30
N PHE A 47 -15.70 5.22 -7.20
CA PHE A 47 -16.82 4.27 -7.22
C PHE A 47 -18.12 4.96 -7.65
N GLN A 48 -18.36 6.18 -7.19
CA GLN A 48 -19.50 6.99 -7.64
C GLN A 48 -19.37 7.36 -9.12
N LYS A 49 -18.22 7.92 -9.53
CA LYS A 49 -17.97 8.34 -10.91
C LYS A 49 -18.13 7.20 -11.93
N ASN A 50 -17.62 6.02 -11.60
CA ASN A 50 -17.65 4.84 -12.48
C ASN A 50 -18.89 3.94 -12.26
N LYS A 51 -19.89 4.40 -11.48
CA LYS A 51 -21.15 3.67 -11.21
C LYS A 51 -20.93 2.25 -10.66
N VAL A 52 -19.88 2.05 -9.86
CA VAL A 52 -19.48 0.73 -9.33
C VAL A 52 -20.60 0.12 -8.49
N TYR A 53 -21.26 0.92 -7.65
CA TYR A 53 -22.35 0.45 -6.78
C TYR A 53 -23.52 -0.17 -7.57
N SER A 54 -24.03 0.53 -8.58
CA SER A 54 -25.14 0.02 -9.39
C SER A 54 -24.75 -1.17 -10.24
N LYS A 55 -23.53 -1.18 -10.80
CA LYS A 55 -23.04 -2.31 -11.61
C LYS A 55 -22.82 -3.56 -10.76
N ALA A 56 -22.28 -3.42 -9.55
CA ALA A 56 -22.13 -4.51 -8.60
C ALA A 56 -23.50 -5.07 -8.20
N HIS A 57 -24.47 -4.21 -7.89
CA HIS A 57 -25.84 -4.65 -7.59
C HIS A 57 -26.47 -5.44 -8.75
N ASN A 58 -26.36 -4.94 -9.99
CA ASN A 58 -26.87 -5.65 -11.16
C ASN A 58 -26.19 -7.02 -11.33
N THR A 59 -24.86 -7.07 -11.13
CA THR A 59 -24.09 -8.31 -11.21
C THR A 59 -24.55 -9.33 -10.18
N VAL A 60 -24.74 -8.90 -8.92
CA VAL A 60 -25.23 -9.76 -7.84
C VAL A 60 -26.64 -10.27 -8.16
N ASN A 61 -27.54 -9.40 -8.60
CA ASN A 61 -28.90 -9.79 -8.96
C ASN A 61 -28.91 -10.78 -10.13
N THR A 62 -28.17 -10.53 -11.20
CA THR A 62 -28.08 -11.44 -12.34
C THR A 62 -27.48 -12.79 -11.94
N ALA A 63 -26.41 -12.80 -11.13
CA ALA A 63 -25.81 -14.03 -10.64
C ALA A 63 -26.80 -14.84 -9.78
N LEU A 64 -27.55 -14.15 -8.91
CA LEU A 64 -28.55 -14.76 -8.05
C LEU A 64 -29.74 -15.31 -8.85
N GLU A 65 -30.27 -14.55 -9.80
CA GLU A 65 -31.35 -15.00 -10.68
C GLU A 65 -30.92 -16.22 -11.51
N ASN A 66 -29.71 -16.20 -12.07
CA ASN A 66 -29.16 -17.32 -12.82
C ASN A 66 -28.96 -18.56 -11.94
N PHE A 67 -28.50 -18.38 -10.71
CA PHE A 67 -28.36 -19.48 -9.74
C PHE A 67 -29.71 -20.09 -9.37
N ILE A 68 -30.71 -19.27 -9.07
CA ILE A 68 -32.07 -19.72 -8.76
C ILE A 68 -32.69 -20.43 -9.96
N ALA A 69 -32.57 -19.85 -11.16
CA ALA A 69 -33.10 -20.44 -12.40
C ALA A 69 -32.43 -21.79 -12.71
N SER A 70 -31.10 -21.87 -12.55
CA SER A 70 -30.33 -23.09 -12.76
C SER A 70 -30.71 -24.18 -11.76
N THR A 71 -30.89 -23.83 -10.49
CA THR A 71 -31.31 -24.76 -9.44
C THR A 71 -32.74 -25.26 -9.69
N ARG A 72 -33.65 -24.36 -10.10
CA ARG A 72 -35.02 -24.74 -10.47
C ARG A 72 -35.05 -25.71 -11.65
N LYS A 73 -34.16 -25.54 -12.63
CA LYS A 73 -34.07 -26.37 -13.83
C LYS A 73 -33.43 -27.73 -13.57
N HIS A 74 -32.29 -27.77 -12.87
CA HIS A 74 -31.49 -28.99 -12.71
C HIS A 74 -31.76 -29.75 -11.40
N SER A 75 -32.38 -29.12 -10.40
CA SER A 75 -32.68 -29.73 -9.11
C SER A 75 -34.03 -29.25 -8.55
N PRO A 76 -35.15 -29.53 -9.25
CA PRO A 76 -36.47 -29.00 -8.91
C PRO A 76 -36.98 -29.45 -7.53
N GLN A 77 -36.58 -30.64 -7.05
CA GLN A 77 -36.92 -31.11 -5.70
C GLN A 77 -36.21 -30.29 -4.62
N SER A 78 -34.90 -30.03 -4.76
CA SER A 78 -34.14 -29.16 -3.84
C SER A 78 -34.67 -27.73 -3.86
N TYR A 79 -35.00 -27.21 -5.04
CA TYR A 79 -35.62 -25.88 -5.16
C TYR A 79 -36.92 -25.76 -4.38
N LYS A 80 -37.82 -26.75 -4.50
CA LYS A 80 -39.09 -26.77 -3.76
C LYS A 80 -38.88 -26.89 -2.26
N GLN A 81 -37.88 -27.66 -1.82
CA GLN A 81 -37.54 -27.82 -0.40
C GLN A 81 -36.99 -26.54 0.24
N HIS A 82 -36.30 -25.68 -0.53
CA HIS A 82 -35.65 -24.46 -0.02
C HIS A 82 -36.21 -23.17 -0.61
N ILE A 83 -37.45 -23.17 -1.09
CA ILE A 83 -38.05 -22.02 -1.79
C ILE A 83 -38.12 -20.76 -0.92
N SER A 84 -38.37 -20.92 0.38
CA SER A 84 -38.35 -19.86 1.38
C SER A 84 -36.97 -19.21 1.50
N VAL A 85 -35.90 -20.02 1.55
CA VAL A 85 -34.51 -19.54 1.58
C VAL A 85 -34.17 -18.77 0.30
N PHE A 86 -34.57 -19.26 -0.87
CA PHE A 86 -34.35 -18.54 -2.14
C PHE A 86 -35.09 -17.20 -2.19
N ASN A 87 -36.30 -17.13 -1.64
CA ASN A 87 -37.07 -15.88 -1.56
C ASN A 87 -36.41 -14.88 -0.61
N VAL A 88 -35.91 -15.33 0.55
CA VAL A 88 -35.14 -14.48 1.47
C VAL A 88 -33.87 -13.97 0.79
N LEU A 89 -33.13 -14.85 0.09
CA LEU A 89 -31.89 -14.48 -0.60
C LEU A 89 -32.15 -13.45 -1.72
N LYS A 90 -33.25 -13.61 -2.49
CA LYS A 90 -33.66 -12.66 -3.53
C LYS A 90 -33.97 -11.28 -2.97
N ASN A 91 -34.61 -11.23 -1.80
CA ASN A 91 -34.99 -9.97 -1.17
C ASN A 91 -33.84 -9.33 -0.35
N ALA A 92 -32.81 -10.11 0.00
CA ALA A 92 -31.67 -9.62 0.77
C ALA A 92 -30.71 -8.75 -0.07
N ALA A 93 -30.60 -8.99 -1.38
CA ALA A 93 -29.67 -8.32 -2.29
C ALA A 93 -30.09 -6.89 -2.69
N THR A 94 -30.37 -6.01 -1.72
CA THR A 94 -30.81 -4.63 -2.01
C THR A 94 -29.67 -3.71 -2.47
N PRO A 95 -29.95 -2.64 -3.26
CA PRO A 95 -28.96 -1.65 -3.65
C PRO A 95 -28.24 -1.00 -2.46
N GLU A 96 -28.98 -0.73 -1.38
CA GLU A 96 -28.47 -0.13 -0.14
C GLU A 96 -27.52 -1.08 0.58
N MET A 97 -27.86 -2.37 0.65
CA MET A 97 -27.00 -3.40 1.26
C MET A 97 -25.70 -3.58 0.47
N VAL A 98 -25.79 -3.64 -0.87
CA VAL A 98 -24.60 -3.73 -1.74
C VAL A 98 -23.73 -2.49 -1.58
N LYS A 99 -24.33 -1.30 -1.53
CA LYS A 99 -23.59 -0.05 -1.33
C LYS A 99 -22.88 -0.02 0.03
N ALA A 100 -23.59 -0.32 1.12
CA ALA A 100 -23.03 -0.33 2.47
C ALA A 100 -21.88 -1.34 2.59
N ASN A 101 -22.04 -2.53 2.02
CA ASN A 101 -20.98 -3.54 1.97
C ASN A 101 -19.76 -3.07 1.17
N LEU A 102 -19.94 -2.45 0.01
CA LEU A 102 -18.82 -1.95 -0.79
C LEU A 102 -18.09 -0.77 -0.11
N GLU A 103 -18.82 0.08 0.61
CA GLU A 103 -18.24 1.18 1.39
C GLU A 103 -17.44 0.66 2.59
N SER A 104 -18.01 -0.27 3.37
CA SER A 104 -17.33 -0.93 4.47
C SER A 104 -16.12 -1.73 3.98
N PHE A 105 -16.28 -2.53 2.93
CA PHE A 105 -15.20 -3.29 2.32
C PHE A 105 -14.02 -2.40 1.92
N ARG A 106 -14.30 -1.27 1.27
CA ARG A 106 -13.28 -0.28 0.90
C ARG A 106 -12.54 0.21 2.14
N GLU A 107 -13.26 0.66 3.15
CA GLU A 107 -12.66 1.23 4.37
C GLU A 107 -11.83 0.19 5.14
N GLU A 108 -12.38 -0.99 5.34
CA GLU A 108 -11.71 -2.09 6.01
C GLU A 108 -10.50 -2.60 5.21
N THR A 109 -10.55 -2.57 3.88
CA THR A 109 -9.40 -2.89 3.02
C THR A 109 -8.27 -1.90 3.27
N PHE A 110 -8.55 -0.59 3.35
CA PHE A 110 -7.50 0.39 3.65
C PHE A 110 -6.95 0.26 5.08
N LEU A 111 -7.77 -0.16 6.05
CA LEU A 111 -7.29 -0.49 7.40
C LEU A 111 -6.39 -1.73 7.41
N TYR A 112 -6.71 -2.74 6.61
CA TYR A 112 -5.87 -3.92 6.42
C TYR A 112 -4.55 -3.57 5.73
N LEU A 113 -4.60 -2.84 4.60
CA LEU A 113 -3.43 -2.42 3.83
C LEU A 113 -2.48 -1.53 4.65
N SER A 114 -3.02 -0.68 5.53
CA SER A 114 -2.21 0.15 6.44
C SER A 114 -1.66 -0.59 7.66
N GLY A 115 -1.92 -1.89 7.81
CA GLY A 115 -1.45 -2.69 8.95
C GLY A 115 -2.19 -2.45 10.27
N LYS A 116 -3.23 -1.59 10.28
CA LYS A 116 -4.06 -1.34 11.47
C LYS A 116 -4.99 -2.50 11.80
N ARG A 117 -5.25 -3.37 10.82
CA ARG A 117 -6.06 -4.57 10.97
C ARG A 117 -5.26 -5.78 10.48
N ALA A 118 -5.29 -6.87 11.25
CA ALA A 118 -4.60 -8.12 10.91
C ALA A 118 -5.38 -8.97 9.89
N PHE A 119 -6.72 -8.87 9.89
CA PHE A 119 -7.60 -9.71 9.07
C PHE A 119 -8.17 -8.95 7.87
N LEU A 120 -8.47 -9.69 6.81
CA LEU A 120 -9.20 -9.18 5.65
C LEU A 120 -10.60 -8.63 6.05
N PRO A 121 -11.21 -7.78 5.21
CA PRO A 121 -12.52 -7.17 5.46
C PRO A 121 -13.62 -8.19 5.76
N ASP A 122 -14.59 -7.78 6.57
CA ASP A 122 -15.82 -8.55 6.78
C ASP A 122 -16.87 -8.17 5.72
N ILE A 123 -17.67 -9.14 5.30
CA ILE A 123 -18.85 -8.96 4.45
C ILE A 123 -20.07 -9.02 5.38
N TYR A 124 -20.87 -7.95 5.40
CA TYR A 124 -22.04 -7.84 6.26
C TYR A 124 -23.25 -8.40 5.54
N LEU A 125 -23.87 -9.40 6.14
CA LEU A 125 -25.12 -9.98 5.66
C LEU A 125 -26.24 -9.33 6.45
N ASN A 126 -26.55 -8.07 6.14
CA ASN A 126 -27.69 -7.41 6.76
C ASN A 126 -28.98 -7.95 6.13
N ILE A 127 -29.40 -9.14 6.55
CA ILE A 127 -30.72 -9.65 6.23
C ILE A 127 -31.67 -8.88 7.15
N ASN A 128 -32.17 -7.74 6.69
CA ASN A 128 -33.19 -7.00 7.42
C ASN A 128 -34.51 -7.79 7.35
N ILE A 129 -34.64 -8.83 8.17
CA ILE A 129 -35.86 -9.61 8.34
C ILE A 129 -36.77 -8.87 9.32
N ASP A 130 -37.08 -7.59 9.05
CA ASP A 130 -38.07 -6.85 9.84
C ASP A 130 -39.52 -7.35 9.57
N GLY A 131 -39.68 -8.40 8.75
CA GLY A 131 -40.97 -9.00 8.41
C GLY A 131 -41.23 -10.41 8.97
N ILE A 132 -40.26 -11.04 9.65
CA ILE A 132 -40.50 -12.32 10.36
C ILE A 132 -40.31 -12.00 11.84
N SER A 133 -41.44 -11.81 12.51
CA SER A 133 -41.60 -11.55 13.93
C SER A 133 -40.43 -12.05 14.77
N ARG A 134 -39.74 -11.11 15.45
CA ARG A 134 -39.02 -11.37 16.69
C ARG A 134 -40.01 -11.82 17.79
N GLU A 135 -40.71 -12.93 17.57
CA GLU A 135 -41.15 -13.74 18.67
C GLU A 135 -39.98 -14.63 19.05
N LYS A 136 -39.46 -14.39 20.26
CA LYS A 136 -38.68 -15.38 21.00
C LYS A 136 -39.53 -16.64 21.18
N SER A 137 -39.63 -17.46 20.13
CA SER A 137 -40.10 -18.82 20.25
C SER A 137 -38.87 -19.69 20.45
N SER A 138 -38.64 -20.03 21.72
CA SER A 138 -37.81 -21.15 22.13
C SER A 138 -38.36 -22.43 21.50
N ILE A 139 -37.98 -22.72 20.25
CA ILE A 139 -38.25 -23.99 19.60
C ILE A 139 -36.92 -24.53 19.10
N SER A 140 -36.51 -25.61 19.75
CA SER A 140 -35.36 -26.45 19.45
C SER A 140 -35.50 -27.11 18.07
N GLY A 141 -35.26 -26.35 17.01
CA GLY A 141 -35.15 -26.84 15.65
C GLY A 141 -34.39 -25.83 14.79
N ASN A 142 -33.12 -26.12 14.50
CA ASN A 142 -32.27 -25.28 13.65
C ASN A 142 -32.79 -25.31 12.20
N THR A 143 -33.81 -24.50 11.89
CA THR A 143 -34.17 -24.29 10.48
C THR A 143 -33.07 -23.47 9.82
N PRO A 144 -32.65 -23.79 8.58
CA PRO A 144 -31.61 -23.05 7.87
C PRO A 144 -31.83 -21.54 7.82
N GLU A 145 -33.10 -21.11 7.86
CA GLU A 145 -33.55 -19.72 7.90
C GLU A 145 -33.15 -19.00 9.19
N GLN A 146 -33.27 -19.66 10.35
CA GLN A 146 -32.84 -19.10 11.65
C GLN A 146 -31.32 -19.03 11.77
N VAL A 147 -30.60 -20.00 11.19
CA VAL A 147 -29.14 -20.00 11.15
C VAL A 147 -28.64 -18.88 10.23
N LEU A 148 -29.24 -18.69 9.06
CA LEU A 148 -28.88 -17.63 8.13
C LEU A 148 -29.16 -16.23 8.71
N ALA A 149 -30.27 -16.08 9.45
CA ALA A 149 -30.62 -14.86 10.16
C ALA A 149 -29.67 -14.53 11.34
N GLY A 150 -28.93 -15.52 11.86
CA GLY A 150 -27.94 -15.34 12.92
C GLY A 150 -26.53 -15.01 12.42
N ILE A 151 -26.29 -15.03 11.10
CA ILE A 151 -24.98 -14.69 10.52
C ILE A 151 -25.01 -13.21 10.13
N ASP A 152 -24.51 -12.34 11.03
CA ASP A 152 -24.43 -10.90 10.77
C ASP A 152 -23.30 -10.54 9.79
N LYS A 153 -22.19 -11.30 9.83
CA LYS A 153 -21.01 -11.04 9.01
C LYS A 153 -20.18 -12.29 8.74
N ILE A 154 -19.48 -12.29 7.61
CA ILE A 154 -18.54 -13.34 7.21
C ILE A 154 -17.20 -12.71 6.84
N ASN A 155 -16.11 -13.22 7.38
CA ASN A 155 -14.78 -12.72 7.03
C ASN A 155 -14.40 -13.11 5.58
N LEU A 156 -13.91 -12.17 4.78
CA LEU A 156 -13.50 -12.41 3.40
C LEU A 156 -12.40 -13.48 3.31
N GLY A 157 -11.44 -13.50 4.25
CA GLY A 157 -10.37 -14.50 4.26
C GLY A 157 -10.91 -15.92 4.39
N THR A 158 -11.95 -16.11 5.20
CA THR A 158 -12.64 -17.40 5.32
C THR A 158 -13.34 -17.79 4.01
N VAL A 159 -14.01 -16.85 3.34
CA VAL A 159 -14.66 -17.10 2.05
C VAL A 159 -13.64 -17.47 0.98
N LEU A 160 -12.55 -16.72 0.87
CA LEU A 160 -11.49 -16.97 -0.11
C LEU A 160 -10.81 -18.32 0.12
N THR A 161 -10.56 -18.68 1.38
CA THR A 161 -10.00 -19.99 1.75
C THR A 161 -10.97 -21.11 1.40
N TYR A 162 -12.26 -20.95 1.70
CA TYR A 162 -13.31 -21.93 1.38
C TYR A 162 -13.44 -22.18 -0.13
N VAL A 163 -13.36 -21.12 -0.95
CA VAL A 163 -13.42 -21.20 -2.42
C VAL A 163 -12.08 -21.59 -3.04
N ASN A 164 -11.06 -21.90 -2.23
CA ASN A 164 -9.71 -22.25 -2.66
C ASN A 164 -9.07 -21.17 -3.56
N ARG A 165 -9.24 -19.89 -3.18
CA ARG A 165 -8.67 -18.70 -3.85
C ARG A 165 -7.55 -18.08 -3.01
N SER A 166 -6.57 -18.89 -2.63
CA SER A 166 -5.36 -18.43 -1.93
C SER A 166 -4.55 -17.43 -2.77
N ASP A 167 -4.64 -17.52 -4.10
CA ASP A 167 -4.06 -16.56 -5.04
C ASP A 167 -4.47 -15.11 -4.74
N ILE A 168 -5.75 -14.88 -4.41
CA ILE A 168 -6.27 -13.55 -4.06
C ILE A 168 -5.71 -13.08 -2.73
N ILE A 169 -5.55 -13.98 -1.76
CA ILE A 169 -4.97 -13.66 -0.44
C ILE A 169 -3.52 -13.19 -0.62
N ASP A 170 -2.73 -13.90 -1.43
CA ASP A 170 -1.36 -13.53 -1.76
C ASP A 170 -1.29 -12.14 -2.43
N TYR A 171 -2.22 -11.81 -3.33
CA TYR A 171 -2.31 -10.46 -3.92
C TYR A 171 -2.64 -9.38 -2.88
N PHE A 172 -3.46 -9.67 -1.87
CA PHE A 172 -3.72 -8.73 -0.77
C PHE A 172 -2.50 -8.52 0.11
N GLU A 173 -1.76 -9.59 0.44
CA GLU A 173 -0.49 -9.51 1.18
C GLU A 173 0.56 -8.69 0.41
N PHE A 174 0.69 -8.93 -0.89
CA PHE A 174 1.57 -8.13 -1.76
C PHE A 174 1.14 -6.67 -1.83
N SER A 175 -0.17 -6.41 -1.94
CA SER A 175 -0.71 -5.05 -1.94
C SER A 175 -0.44 -4.33 -0.62
N LYS A 176 -0.50 -5.04 0.51
CA LYS A 176 -0.16 -4.52 1.84
C LYS A 176 1.33 -4.15 1.93
N LEU A 177 2.21 -4.97 1.36
CA LEU A 177 3.65 -4.67 1.25
C LEU A 177 3.92 -3.43 0.38
N LEU A 178 3.21 -3.28 -0.75
CA LEU A 178 3.31 -2.09 -1.60
C LEU A 178 2.82 -0.84 -0.87
N TYR A 179 1.69 -0.93 -0.16
CA TYR A 179 1.16 0.16 0.67
C TYR A 179 2.21 0.61 1.70
N PHE A 180 2.77 -0.34 2.45
CA PHE A 180 3.83 -0.08 3.42
C PHE A 180 5.04 0.62 2.77
N SER A 181 5.51 0.11 1.64
CA SER A 181 6.66 0.65 0.90
C SER A 181 6.42 2.10 0.47
N PHE A 182 5.27 2.39 -0.14
CA PHE A 182 4.92 3.76 -0.54
C PHE A 182 4.67 4.68 0.65
N SER A 183 4.15 4.18 1.77
CA SER A 183 3.93 5.00 2.97
C SER A 183 5.24 5.48 3.62
N HIS A 184 6.28 4.64 3.60
CA HIS A 184 7.58 4.94 4.21
C HIS A 184 8.64 5.51 3.24
N LEU A 185 8.42 5.39 1.92
CA LEU A 185 9.32 5.95 0.89
C LEU A 185 9.67 7.44 1.07
N PRO A 186 8.77 8.35 1.52
CA PRO A 186 9.13 9.75 1.74
C PRO A 186 10.21 9.91 2.79
N VAL A 187 10.16 9.12 3.87
CA VAL A 187 11.12 9.20 4.97
C VAL A 187 12.52 8.82 4.48
N PHE A 188 12.63 7.69 3.77
CA PHE A 188 13.91 7.25 3.19
C PHE A 188 14.44 8.21 2.13
N SER A 189 13.55 8.71 1.25
CA SER A 189 13.92 9.68 0.22
C SER A 189 14.45 10.98 0.84
N LEU A 190 13.80 11.48 1.89
CA LEU A 190 14.24 12.68 2.61
C LEU A 190 15.60 12.48 3.28
N LEU A 191 15.86 11.32 3.88
CA LEU A 191 17.15 10.97 4.47
C LEU A 191 18.28 10.99 3.42
N VAL A 192 18.04 10.41 2.24
CA VAL A 192 19.03 10.41 1.16
C VAL A 192 19.27 11.83 0.64
N ILE A 193 18.22 12.65 0.47
CA ILE A 193 18.35 14.07 0.08
C ILE A 193 19.17 14.84 1.11
N ALA A 194 18.91 14.64 2.40
CA ALA A 194 19.64 15.29 3.49
C ALA A 194 21.13 14.90 3.47
N LEU A 195 21.44 13.63 3.21
CA LEU A 195 22.81 13.14 3.10
C LEU A 195 23.53 13.72 1.86
N MET A 196 22.85 13.78 0.71
CA MET A 196 23.41 14.42 -0.49
C MET A 196 23.62 15.92 -0.29
N PHE A 197 22.71 16.59 0.42
CA PHE A 197 22.85 18.00 0.78
C PHE A 197 24.03 18.23 1.73
N LEU A 198 24.26 17.35 2.71
CA LEU A 198 25.45 17.37 3.57
C LEU A 198 26.74 17.23 2.75
N CYS A 199 26.79 16.29 1.81
CA CYS A 199 27.92 16.16 0.89
C CYS A 199 28.13 17.46 0.10
N CYS A 200 27.07 18.08 -0.41
CA CYS A 200 27.14 19.38 -1.08
C CYS A 200 27.70 20.47 -0.16
N LEU A 201 27.24 20.58 1.09
CA LEU A 201 27.76 21.57 2.05
C LEU A 201 29.24 21.34 2.37
N ALA A 202 29.66 20.09 2.53
CA ALA A 202 31.05 19.74 2.78
C ALA A 202 31.96 20.15 1.60
N LEU A 203 31.53 19.86 0.37
CA LEU A 203 32.30 20.10 -0.86
C LEU A 203 32.24 21.55 -1.37
N SER A 204 31.18 22.30 -1.03
CA SER A 204 30.96 23.65 -1.56
C SER A 204 31.72 24.71 -0.76
N GLU A 205 32.46 25.57 -1.44
CA GLU A 205 33.14 26.72 -0.84
C GLU A 205 32.34 28.02 -1.00
N LYS A 206 31.47 28.06 -2.02
CA LYS A 206 30.72 29.27 -2.40
C LYS A 206 29.22 28.99 -2.44
N ALA A 207 28.41 29.95 -1.99
CA ALA A 207 26.95 29.85 -2.06
C ALA A 207 26.44 29.62 -3.50
N VAL A 208 27.13 30.17 -4.50
CA VAL A 208 26.82 29.94 -5.93
C VAL A 208 26.86 28.45 -6.28
N GLN A 209 27.79 27.68 -5.71
CA GLN A 209 27.86 26.23 -5.94
C GLN A 209 26.60 25.56 -5.40
N ILE A 210 26.19 25.88 -4.17
CA ILE A 210 24.97 25.32 -3.55
C ILE A 210 23.73 25.64 -4.42
N CYS A 211 23.60 26.87 -4.95
CA CYS A 211 22.51 27.21 -5.87
C CYS A 211 22.54 26.40 -7.16
N THR A 212 23.73 26.20 -7.76
CA THR A 212 23.85 25.37 -8.95
C THR A 212 23.57 23.89 -8.69
N TRP A 213 23.91 23.38 -7.50
CA TRP A 213 23.58 22.03 -7.07
C TRP A 213 22.08 21.83 -6.97
N ALA A 214 21.40 22.72 -6.25
CA ALA A 214 19.96 22.70 -6.09
C ALA A 214 19.24 22.86 -7.44
N GLY A 215 19.78 23.71 -8.33
CA GLY A 215 19.31 23.85 -9.70
C GLY A 215 19.36 22.53 -10.47
N TRP A 216 20.50 21.82 -10.44
CA TRP A 216 20.64 20.50 -11.06
C TRP A 216 19.72 19.45 -10.45
N ALA A 217 19.55 19.44 -9.12
CA ALA A 217 18.65 18.51 -8.45
C ALA A 217 17.18 18.73 -8.87
N PHE A 218 16.73 19.98 -8.93
CA PHE A 218 15.37 20.31 -9.38
C PHE A 218 15.15 20.02 -10.86
N ILE A 219 16.10 20.31 -11.74
CA ILE A 219 15.99 19.93 -13.16
C ILE A 219 15.95 18.41 -13.31
N SER A 220 16.81 17.67 -12.61
CA SER A 220 16.81 16.21 -12.66
C SER A 220 15.48 15.63 -12.18
N CYS A 221 14.95 16.14 -11.05
CA CYS A 221 13.63 15.77 -10.56
C CYS A 221 12.52 16.10 -11.59
N GLY A 222 12.64 17.27 -12.23
CA GLY A 222 11.72 17.74 -13.26
C GLY A 222 11.66 16.82 -14.48
N ILE A 223 12.83 16.45 -15.01
CA ILE A 223 12.97 15.51 -16.15
C ILE A 223 12.37 14.15 -15.80
N VAL A 224 12.71 13.61 -14.62
CA VAL A 224 12.16 12.32 -14.18
C VAL A 224 10.64 12.40 -14.05
N GLY A 225 10.09 13.47 -13.45
CA GLY A 225 8.65 13.66 -13.31
C GLY A 225 7.90 13.76 -14.64
N ILE A 226 8.43 14.52 -15.60
CA ILE A 226 7.85 14.63 -16.95
C ILE A 226 7.93 13.28 -17.67
N SER A 227 9.09 12.59 -17.60
CA SER A 227 9.25 11.27 -18.21
C SER A 227 8.26 10.25 -17.63
N ALA A 228 8.09 10.22 -16.31
CA ALA A 228 7.12 9.37 -15.63
C ALA A 228 5.68 9.70 -16.06
N GLY A 229 5.33 10.98 -16.18
CA GLY A 229 4.03 11.41 -16.69
C GLY A 229 3.77 10.91 -18.12
N ILE A 230 4.74 11.03 -19.02
CA ILE A 230 4.63 10.51 -20.39
C ILE A 230 4.49 8.99 -20.38
N THR A 231 5.33 8.27 -19.63
CA THR A 231 5.27 6.80 -19.52
C THR A 231 3.92 6.33 -19.00
N LEU A 232 3.36 6.97 -17.96
CA LEU A 232 2.02 6.67 -17.43
C LEU A 232 0.92 6.93 -18.46
N THR A 233 1.08 7.97 -19.29
CA THR A 233 0.13 8.28 -20.37
C THR A 233 0.11 7.17 -21.41
N VAL A 234 1.29 6.74 -21.87
CA VAL A 234 1.46 5.65 -22.83
C VAL A 234 0.91 4.35 -22.25
N TYR A 235 1.22 4.06 -20.98
CA TYR A 235 0.70 2.88 -20.30
C TYR A 235 -0.83 2.87 -20.25
N SER A 236 -1.45 3.99 -19.85
CA SER A 236 -2.90 4.12 -19.72
C SER A 236 -3.68 3.98 -21.03
N HIS A 237 -3.10 4.41 -22.15
CA HIS A 237 -3.79 4.42 -23.46
C HIS A 237 -3.44 3.21 -24.33
N SER A 238 -2.19 2.75 -24.29
CA SER A 238 -1.69 1.72 -25.20
C SER A 238 -1.57 0.34 -24.56
N VAL A 239 -1.17 0.27 -23.28
CA VAL A 239 -0.83 -1.02 -22.63
C VAL A 239 -2.01 -1.55 -21.81
N LEU A 240 -2.64 -0.68 -21.01
CA LEU A 240 -3.71 -1.05 -20.10
C LEU A 240 -4.89 -1.75 -20.80
N PRO A 241 -5.46 -1.25 -21.92
CA PRO A 241 -6.61 -1.90 -22.54
C PRO A 241 -6.32 -3.33 -23.03
N GLY A 242 -5.10 -3.60 -23.49
CA GLY A 242 -4.70 -4.94 -23.95
C GLY A 242 -4.45 -5.94 -22.81
N ASN A 243 -4.03 -5.45 -21.64
CA ASN A 243 -3.62 -6.29 -20.51
C ASN A 243 -4.70 -6.44 -19.42
N VAL A 244 -5.83 -5.72 -19.51
CA VAL A 244 -6.94 -5.84 -18.56
C VAL A 244 -7.83 -7.06 -18.86
N TYR A 245 -7.80 -7.57 -20.10
CA TYR A 245 -8.63 -8.70 -20.52
C TYR A 245 -8.42 -10.00 -19.71
N PRO A 246 -7.17 -10.42 -19.38
CA PRO A 246 -6.95 -11.56 -18.48
C PRO A 246 -7.46 -11.30 -17.05
N MET A 247 -7.44 -10.05 -16.58
CA MET A 247 -7.95 -9.68 -15.25
C MET A 247 -9.48 -9.69 -15.20
N SER A 248 -10.15 -9.25 -16.27
CA SER A 248 -11.61 -9.24 -16.33
C SER A 248 -12.24 -10.60 -16.60
N MET A 249 -11.49 -11.58 -17.14
CA MET A 249 -11.98 -12.97 -17.25
C MET A 249 -12.34 -13.61 -15.90
N SER A 250 -11.72 -13.13 -14.81
CA SER A 250 -11.91 -13.68 -13.46
C SER A 250 -12.88 -12.88 -12.59
N ILE A 251 -13.31 -11.70 -13.07
CA ILE A 251 -14.13 -10.76 -12.30
C ILE A 251 -15.42 -10.54 -13.10
N PRO A 252 -16.62 -10.78 -12.52
CA PRO A 252 -17.89 -10.60 -13.22
C PRO A 252 -18.27 -9.11 -13.32
N ILE A 253 -17.34 -8.24 -13.71
CA ILE A 253 -17.56 -6.81 -13.94
C ILE A 253 -17.22 -6.52 -15.39
N GLU A 254 -18.03 -5.69 -16.05
CA GLU A 254 -17.78 -5.21 -17.40
C GLU A 254 -16.36 -4.63 -17.52
N THR A 255 -15.56 -5.19 -18.44
CA THR A 255 -14.16 -4.80 -18.70
C THR A 255 -13.99 -3.30 -18.87
N GLU A 256 -14.96 -2.62 -19.50
CA GLU A 256 -14.95 -1.17 -19.71
C GLU A 256 -14.93 -0.38 -18.41
N THR A 257 -15.65 -0.85 -17.38
CA THR A 257 -15.68 -0.20 -16.05
C THR A 257 -14.33 -0.31 -15.37
N LEU A 258 -13.72 -1.49 -15.45
CA LEU A 258 -12.42 -1.77 -14.86
C LEU A 258 -11.32 -0.92 -15.53
N VAL A 259 -11.33 -0.84 -16.86
CA VAL A 259 -10.42 0.01 -17.64
C VAL A 259 -10.62 1.49 -17.30
N SER A 260 -11.87 1.97 -17.23
CA SER A 260 -12.18 3.37 -16.89
C SER A 260 -11.69 3.72 -15.48
N TYR A 261 -11.95 2.85 -14.50
CA TYR A 261 -11.51 3.02 -13.13
C TYR A 261 -9.97 3.03 -13.01
N ALA A 262 -9.29 2.08 -13.64
CA ALA A 262 -7.83 2.00 -13.63
C ALA A 262 -7.20 3.21 -14.33
N ARG A 263 -7.79 3.66 -15.45
CA ARG A 263 -7.38 4.87 -16.17
C ARG A 263 -7.49 6.10 -15.27
N ASP A 264 -8.61 6.30 -14.56
CA ASP A 264 -8.78 7.43 -13.65
C ASP A 264 -7.72 7.48 -12.53
N CYS A 265 -7.37 6.30 -11.98
CA CYS A 265 -6.29 6.17 -11.01
C CYS A 265 -4.94 6.61 -11.60
N ILE A 266 -4.61 6.12 -12.80
CA ILE A 266 -3.34 6.43 -13.49
C ILE A 266 -3.29 7.90 -13.94
N THR A 267 -4.40 8.46 -14.42
CA THR A 267 -4.48 9.87 -14.85
C THR A 267 -4.16 10.83 -13.70
N THR A 268 -4.57 10.48 -12.48
CA THR A 268 -4.24 11.29 -11.29
C THR A 268 -2.72 11.30 -11.03
N LEU A 269 -2.07 10.15 -11.14
CA LEU A 269 -0.60 10.04 -11.02
C LEU A 269 0.15 10.74 -12.14
N GLN A 270 -0.35 10.63 -13.36
CA GLN A 270 0.18 11.32 -14.54
C GLN A 270 0.17 12.84 -14.31
N LEU A 271 -0.99 13.38 -13.90
CA LEU A 271 -1.17 14.81 -13.71
C LEU A 271 -0.30 15.35 -12.57
N LEU A 272 -0.24 14.63 -11.44
CA LEU A 272 0.66 14.97 -10.33
C LEU A 272 2.13 14.99 -10.79
N SER A 273 2.58 13.94 -11.47
CA SER A 273 3.97 13.83 -11.93
C SER A 273 4.35 14.92 -12.93
N ALA A 274 3.46 15.23 -13.87
CA ALA A 274 3.67 16.26 -14.87
C ALA A 274 3.71 17.67 -14.25
N ILE A 275 2.76 18.00 -13.35
CA ILE A 275 2.70 19.32 -12.69
C ILE A 275 3.94 19.54 -11.82
N PHE A 276 4.29 18.57 -10.97
CA PHE A 276 5.51 18.68 -10.16
C PHE A 276 6.76 18.77 -11.05
N GLY A 277 6.81 18.01 -12.15
CA GLY A 277 7.90 18.05 -13.11
C GLY A 277 8.12 19.44 -13.72
N ILE A 278 7.04 20.08 -14.18
CA ILE A 278 7.08 21.43 -14.77
C ILE A 278 7.50 22.47 -13.73
N ILE A 279 6.87 22.46 -12.55
CA ILE A 279 7.16 23.43 -11.48
C ILE A 279 8.63 23.34 -11.04
N LEU A 280 9.15 22.13 -10.83
CA LEU A 280 10.53 21.94 -10.40
C LEU A 280 11.54 22.28 -11.48
N THR A 281 11.23 21.98 -12.75
CA THR A 281 12.09 22.41 -13.86
C THR A 281 12.18 23.95 -13.90
N ALA A 282 11.05 24.64 -13.74
CA ALA A 282 11.02 26.11 -13.67
C ALA A 282 11.82 26.64 -12.47
N LEU A 283 11.65 26.04 -11.28
CA LEU A 283 12.44 26.39 -10.08
C LEU A 283 13.94 26.11 -10.27
N GLY A 284 14.30 25.04 -10.96
CA GLY A 284 15.70 24.75 -11.29
C GLY A 284 16.31 25.84 -12.16
N ILE A 285 15.60 26.25 -13.21
CA ILE A 285 16.02 27.34 -14.12
C ILE A 285 16.17 28.66 -13.35
N THR A 286 15.22 29.02 -12.48
CA THR A 286 15.32 30.26 -11.70
C THR A 286 16.52 30.25 -10.74
N LEU A 287 16.83 29.11 -10.12
CA LEU A 287 18.03 28.97 -9.29
C LEU A 287 19.33 29.17 -10.08
N PHE A 288 19.39 28.70 -11.33
CA PHE A 288 20.54 28.98 -12.20
C PHE A 288 20.68 30.48 -12.50
N PHE A 289 19.58 31.18 -12.79
CA PHE A 289 19.58 32.63 -12.99
C PHE A 289 20.05 33.39 -11.74
N ILE A 290 19.58 32.99 -10.56
CA ILE A 290 20.02 33.56 -9.27
C ILE A 290 21.52 33.32 -9.08
N GLY A 291 21.99 32.08 -9.28
CA GLY A 291 23.41 31.74 -9.18
C GLY A 291 24.29 32.56 -10.13
N TYR A 292 23.83 32.79 -11.37
CA TYR A 292 24.51 33.63 -12.34
C TYR A 292 24.58 35.10 -11.90
N ARG A 293 23.47 35.67 -11.43
CA ARG A 293 23.39 37.06 -10.92
C ARG A 293 24.31 37.28 -9.71
N VAL A 294 24.33 36.34 -8.76
CA VAL A 294 25.20 36.40 -7.57
C VAL A 294 26.67 36.31 -7.98
N LYS A 295 27.02 35.43 -8.94
CA LYS A 295 28.40 35.33 -9.45
C LYS A 295 28.89 36.63 -10.09
N ARG A 296 28.02 37.32 -10.85
CA ARG A 296 28.33 38.60 -11.49
C ARG A 296 28.56 39.71 -10.44
N LYS A 297 27.63 39.89 -9.49
CA LYS A 297 27.78 40.88 -8.41
C LYS A 297 29.03 40.64 -7.55
N ALA A 298 29.31 39.37 -7.22
CA ALA A 298 30.49 39.02 -6.44
C ALA A 298 31.81 39.31 -7.19
N HIS A 299 31.82 39.25 -8.53
CA HIS A 299 32.98 39.63 -9.32
C HIS A 299 33.21 41.16 -9.31
N ASP A 300 32.13 41.94 -9.28
CA ASP A 300 32.18 43.41 -9.26
C ASP A 300 32.61 43.94 -7.87
N GLU A 301 32.15 43.32 -6.78
CA GLU A 301 32.51 43.71 -5.40
C GLU A 301 33.92 43.28 -4.97
N ASN A 302 34.46 42.18 -5.51
CA ASN A 302 35.80 41.70 -5.14
C ASN A 302 36.93 42.64 -5.62
N LYS A 303 36.61 43.66 -6.42
CA LYS A 303 37.53 44.70 -6.88
C LYS A 303 37.71 45.83 -5.84
N SER A 304 36.84 45.95 -4.83
CA SER A 304 36.83 47.09 -3.89
C SER A 304 37.21 46.79 -2.44
N ARG A 305 37.41 45.53 -2.05
CA ARG A 305 37.69 45.15 -0.65
C ARG A 305 38.92 44.25 -0.51
N THR A 306 40.10 44.86 -0.55
CA THR A 306 41.35 44.29 -0.05
C THR A 306 41.63 44.88 1.34
N GLY A 307 41.72 44.04 2.38
CA GLY A 307 42.27 44.47 3.68
C GLY A 307 41.68 43.77 4.91
N ALA A 308 40.38 43.89 5.17
CA ALA A 308 39.83 43.56 6.51
C ALA A 308 39.28 42.12 6.70
N ALA A 309 39.22 41.29 5.65
CA ALA A 309 38.44 40.03 5.66
C ALA A 309 39.20 38.77 6.14
N ALA A 310 40.50 38.85 6.41
CA ALA A 310 41.31 37.66 6.70
C ALA A 310 40.95 36.99 8.05
N GLY A 311 40.62 37.77 9.09
CA GLY A 311 40.27 37.26 10.42
C GLY A 311 38.92 36.54 10.51
N LEU A 312 37.89 37.07 9.82
CA LEU A 312 36.54 36.48 9.78
C LEU A 312 36.48 35.13 9.04
N SER A 313 37.47 34.83 8.20
CA SER A 313 37.51 33.60 7.41
C SER A 313 37.72 32.34 8.26
N LYS A 314 38.50 32.42 9.35
CA LYS A 314 38.73 31.31 10.29
C LYS A 314 37.46 30.98 11.07
N TYR A 315 36.78 31.97 11.64
CA TYR A 315 35.55 31.79 12.41
C TYR A 315 34.41 31.23 11.54
N ARG A 316 34.28 31.72 10.30
CA ARG A 316 33.32 31.21 9.32
C ARG A 316 33.53 29.72 9.00
N ARG A 317 34.79 29.28 8.93
CA ARG A 317 35.13 27.88 8.68
C ARG A 317 34.75 26.98 9.87
N VAL A 318 35.02 27.44 11.09
CA VAL A 318 34.61 26.73 12.32
C VAL A 318 33.08 26.62 12.39
N ILE A 319 32.34 27.72 12.23
CA ILE A 319 30.86 27.69 12.23
C ILE A 319 30.34 26.70 11.17
N LYS A 320 30.87 26.75 9.95
CA LYS A 320 30.45 25.85 8.86
C LYS A 320 30.59 24.37 9.26
N TYR A 321 31.75 23.98 9.78
CA TYR A 321 31.98 22.58 10.16
C TYR A 321 31.17 22.17 11.39
N THR A 322 31.01 23.06 12.37
CA THR A 322 30.13 22.81 13.53
C THR A 322 28.68 22.62 13.08
N SER A 323 28.16 23.47 12.18
CA SER A 323 26.80 23.33 11.63
C SER A 323 26.62 22.04 10.82
N ILE A 324 27.61 21.67 10.00
CA ILE A 324 27.59 20.40 9.24
C ILE A 324 27.59 19.20 10.21
N SER A 325 28.45 19.22 11.23
CA SER A 325 28.53 18.14 12.23
C SER A 325 27.24 17.99 13.02
N LEU A 326 26.63 19.12 13.43
CA LEU A 326 25.35 19.11 14.15
C LEU A 326 24.23 18.57 13.27
N PHE A 327 24.14 19.03 12.01
CA PHE A 327 23.13 18.53 11.07
C PHE A 327 23.31 17.05 10.74
N ALA A 328 24.55 16.58 10.61
CA ALA A 328 24.85 15.16 10.44
C ALA A 328 24.41 14.32 11.66
N LEU A 329 24.68 14.79 12.88
CA LEU A 329 24.26 14.12 14.10
C LEU A 329 22.73 14.01 14.18
N ILE A 330 22.00 15.10 13.88
CA ILE A 330 20.53 15.12 13.85
C ILE A 330 20.00 14.12 12.81
N THR A 331 20.59 14.11 11.61
CA THR A 331 20.18 13.20 10.51
C THR A 331 20.41 11.74 10.89
N LEU A 332 21.52 11.44 11.59
CA LEU A 332 21.86 10.09 12.05
C LEU A 332 20.88 9.61 13.14
N ILE A 333 20.60 10.45 14.14
CA ILE A 333 19.63 10.13 15.20
C ILE A 333 18.24 9.89 14.60
N PHE A 334 17.79 10.78 13.72
CA PHE A 334 16.49 10.64 13.06
C PHE A 334 16.40 9.37 12.20
N SER A 335 17.46 9.06 11.46
CA SER A 335 17.57 7.83 10.67
C SER A 335 17.49 6.58 11.55
N GLY A 336 18.23 6.53 12.66
CA GLY A 336 18.22 5.39 13.59
C GLY A 336 16.84 5.13 14.19
N LEU A 337 16.16 6.18 14.67
CA LEU A 337 14.80 6.06 15.22
C LEU A 337 13.79 5.58 14.17
N LYS A 338 13.85 6.13 12.96
CA LYS A 338 12.92 5.75 11.88
C LYS A 338 13.18 4.35 11.35
N LEU A 339 14.44 3.96 11.19
CA LEU A 339 14.79 2.62 10.73
C LEU A 339 14.30 1.55 11.73
N HIS A 340 14.47 1.78 13.03
CA HIS A 340 13.96 0.88 14.06
C HIS A 340 12.43 0.75 14.02
N SER A 341 11.70 1.87 13.90
CA SER A 341 10.22 1.85 13.78
C SER A 341 9.77 1.07 12.55
N VAL A 342 10.38 1.33 11.38
CA VAL A 342 10.05 0.63 10.13
C VAL A 342 10.36 -0.86 10.24
N GLN A 343 11.48 -1.23 10.87
CA GLN A 343 11.83 -2.62 11.07
C GLN A 343 10.82 -3.36 11.97
N SER A 344 10.40 -2.73 13.08
CA SER A 344 9.37 -3.31 13.97
C SER A 344 8.07 -3.55 13.21
N GLU A 345 7.56 -2.52 12.52
CA GLU A 345 6.33 -2.63 11.73
C GLU A 345 6.45 -3.66 10.60
N TYR A 346 7.63 -3.81 10.00
CA TYR A 346 7.87 -4.78 8.93
C TYR A 346 7.75 -6.21 9.43
N VAL A 347 8.33 -6.50 10.60
CA VAL A 347 8.28 -7.82 11.23
C VAL A 347 6.88 -8.11 11.78
N GLU A 348 6.24 -7.14 12.44
CA GLU A 348 4.88 -7.28 12.99
C GLU A 348 3.84 -7.60 11.91
N ASN A 349 4.02 -7.07 10.70
CA ASN A 349 3.12 -7.35 9.58
C ASN A 349 3.48 -8.62 8.78
N GLY A 350 4.51 -9.38 9.19
CA GLY A 350 4.88 -10.64 8.54
C GLY A 350 5.48 -10.48 7.13
N PHE A 351 5.96 -9.28 6.76
CA PHE A 351 6.44 -9.02 5.40
C PHE A 351 7.68 -9.82 5.00
N THR A 352 8.42 -10.36 5.97
CA THR A 352 9.52 -11.31 5.71
C THR A 352 9.03 -12.55 4.99
N GLU A 353 7.87 -13.10 5.39
CA GLU A 353 7.28 -14.27 4.75
C GLU A 353 6.81 -13.93 3.33
N VAL A 354 6.09 -12.81 3.17
CA VAL A 354 5.63 -12.32 1.86
C VAL A 354 6.80 -12.11 0.90
N MET A 355 7.88 -11.48 1.35
CA MET A 355 9.09 -11.27 0.54
C MET A 355 9.78 -12.59 0.20
N SER A 356 9.82 -13.54 1.14
CA SER A 356 10.37 -14.88 0.89
C SER A 356 9.58 -15.66 -0.16
N LYS A 357 8.25 -15.53 -0.19
CA LYS A 357 7.38 -16.11 -1.23
C LYS A 357 7.65 -15.49 -2.60
N ILE A 358 7.84 -14.16 -2.67
CA ILE A 358 8.12 -13.45 -3.93
C ILE A 358 9.51 -13.77 -4.47
N MET A 359 10.54 -13.81 -3.60
CA MET A 359 11.91 -14.10 -3.99
C MET A 359 12.18 -15.60 -4.19
N GLY A 360 11.40 -16.47 -3.53
CA GLY A 360 11.52 -17.91 -3.58
C GLY A 360 10.57 -18.53 -4.61
N THR A 361 10.98 -18.56 -5.88
CA THR A 361 10.26 -19.26 -6.97
C THR A 361 10.20 -20.79 -6.84
N ASN A 362 10.74 -21.39 -5.77
CA ASN A 362 10.88 -22.86 -5.61
C ASN A 362 10.40 -23.45 -4.27
N MET A 363 9.74 -22.70 -3.39
CA MET A 363 9.07 -23.32 -2.25
C MET A 363 7.62 -23.60 -2.61
N THR A 364 7.41 -24.76 -3.23
CA THR A 364 6.08 -25.38 -3.34
C THR A 364 5.52 -25.56 -1.94
N THR A 365 4.62 -24.67 -1.52
CA THR A 365 3.69 -25.00 -0.43
C THR A 365 2.88 -26.19 -0.90
N GLN A 366 3.18 -27.37 -0.35
CA GLN A 366 2.37 -28.57 -0.56
C GLN A 366 0.95 -28.22 -0.14
N VAL A 367 0.06 -28.12 -1.14
CA VAL A 367 -1.38 -27.98 -0.91
C VAL A 367 -1.83 -29.33 -0.36
N VAL A 368 -1.88 -29.45 0.97
CA VAL A 368 -2.58 -30.56 1.61
C VAL A 368 -4.05 -30.34 1.30
N SER A 369 -4.62 -31.27 0.53
CA SER A 369 -6.03 -31.24 0.13
C SER A 369 -6.91 -31.06 1.38
N ALA A 370 -7.80 -30.08 1.36
CA ALA A 370 -8.78 -29.79 2.41
C ALA A 370 -9.86 -30.87 2.56
N LYS A 371 -9.57 -32.13 2.19
CA LYS A 371 -10.44 -33.27 2.43
C LYS A 371 -10.38 -33.73 3.89
N ASP A 372 -9.27 -33.44 4.58
CA ASP A 372 -9.01 -33.90 5.96
C ASP A 372 -8.66 -32.77 6.95
N ALA A 373 -8.97 -31.52 6.62
CA ALA A 373 -8.80 -30.40 7.54
C ALA A 373 -9.96 -30.34 8.54
N THR A 374 -10.01 -31.31 9.47
CA THR A 374 -10.62 -31.04 10.77
C THR A 374 -9.76 -29.95 11.41
N ILE A 375 -10.29 -28.73 11.53
CA ILE A 375 -9.64 -27.64 12.25
C ILE A 375 -9.57 -28.07 13.72
N TYR A 376 -8.48 -28.69 14.14
CA TYR A 376 -8.27 -29.02 15.55
C TYR A 376 -7.70 -27.79 16.26
N THR A 377 -8.58 -27.04 16.95
CA THR A 377 -8.14 -26.19 18.05
C THR A 377 -7.89 -27.11 19.24
N LEU A 378 -6.64 -27.45 19.54
CA LEU A 378 -6.29 -28.20 20.75
C LEU A 378 -6.41 -27.27 21.96
N GLN A 379 -7.60 -27.19 22.56
CA GLN A 379 -7.81 -26.47 23.81
C GLN A 379 -7.55 -27.43 24.97
N VAL A 380 -6.35 -27.38 25.54
CA VAL A 380 -5.99 -28.19 26.72
C VAL A 380 -6.31 -27.39 27.98
N SER A 381 -7.42 -27.71 28.63
CA SER A 381 -7.73 -27.28 30.00
C SER A 381 -7.38 -28.39 30.98
N VAL A 382 -6.53 -28.10 31.96
CA VAL A 382 -6.23 -29.03 33.05
C VAL A 382 -7.34 -28.87 34.09
N VAL A 383 -8.06 -29.96 34.34
CA VAL A 383 -9.19 -30.00 35.27
C VAL A 383 -8.76 -30.78 36.51
N ASP A 384 -9.09 -30.26 37.69
CA ASP A 384 -8.85 -31.00 38.94
C ASP A 384 -9.84 -32.17 39.08
N ASN A 385 -9.32 -33.37 39.30
CA ASN A 385 -10.10 -34.62 39.25
C ASN A 385 -11.12 -34.73 40.41
N SER A 386 -10.91 -34.00 41.50
CA SER A 386 -11.84 -33.95 42.64
C SER A 386 -12.97 -32.94 42.48
N SER A 387 -12.75 -31.83 41.78
CA SER A 387 -13.70 -30.71 41.72
C SER A 387 -14.26 -30.44 40.33
N ASN A 388 -13.69 -31.02 39.28
CA ASN A 388 -14.06 -30.84 37.88
C ASN A 388 -14.05 -29.37 37.40
N VAL A 389 -13.30 -28.48 38.07
CA VAL A 389 -13.12 -27.08 37.69
C VAL A 389 -11.77 -26.88 36.98
N SER A 390 -11.77 -26.08 35.91
CA SER A 390 -10.56 -25.76 35.12
C SER A 390 -9.61 -24.85 35.88
N ILE A 391 -8.32 -25.21 35.94
CA ILE A 391 -7.29 -24.41 36.63
C ILE A 391 -6.68 -23.39 35.64
N PRO A 392 -6.83 -22.08 35.86
CA PRO A 392 -6.25 -21.07 34.98
C PRO A 392 -4.72 -20.96 35.15
N ASN A 393 -4.02 -20.57 34.07
CA ASN A 393 -2.59 -20.22 34.01
C ASN A 393 -1.56 -21.37 34.11
N VAL A 394 -1.91 -22.60 33.73
CA VAL A 394 -0.92 -23.69 33.61
C VAL A 394 -0.17 -23.59 32.28
N LYS A 395 1.16 -23.42 32.32
CA LYS A 395 2.03 -23.41 31.14
C LYS A 395 2.52 -24.83 30.82
N LEU A 396 1.96 -25.44 29.78
CA LEU A 396 2.37 -26.74 29.28
C LEU A 396 3.56 -26.60 28.33
N ASN A 397 4.62 -27.39 28.55
CA ASN A 397 5.80 -27.43 27.67
C ASN A 397 5.82 -28.76 26.90
N LEU A 398 5.40 -28.71 25.64
CA LEU A 398 5.34 -29.89 24.77
C LEU A 398 6.69 -30.05 24.05
N LYS A 399 7.51 -31.02 24.46
CA LYS A 399 8.71 -31.45 23.73
C LYS A 399 8.39 -32.70 22.91
N GLY A 400 8.31 -32.58 21.59
CA GLY A 400 8.13 -33.71 20.67
C GLY A 400 9.46 -34.21 20.10
N LYS A 401 9.72 -35.52 20.21
CA LYS A 401 10.55 -36.29 19.28
C LYS A 401 9.61 -37.26 18.57
N SER A 402 9.57 -37.21 17.25
CA SER A 402 8.82 -38.16 16.44
C SER A 402 9.68 -39.38 16.15
N ASP A 403 9.41 -40.51 16.80
CA ASP A 403 9.87 -41.81 16.31
C ASP A 403 8.72 -42.43 15.51
N THR A 404 8.94 -42.55 14.20
CA THR A 404 8.14 -43.37 13.30
C THR A 404 8.44 -44.84 13.57
N GLU A 405 7.48 -45.58 14.13
CA GLU A 405 7.40 -47.03 14.02
C GLU A 405 5.98 -47.41 13.58
N ASN A 406 5.83 -47.80 12.32
CA ASN A 406 4.77 -48.71 11.91
C ASN A 406 5.43 -50.02 11.51
N LYS A 407 5.41 -50.97 12.44
CA LYS A 407 5.37 -52.41 12.16
C LYS A 407 3.93 -52.85 12.39
N GLU A 408 3.21 -53.09 11.30
CA GLU A 408 2.66 -54.39 10.85
C GLU A 408 1.66 -54.16 9.72
#